data_AF-A0A6N4V1H2-F1
#
_entry.id   AF-A0A6N4V1H2-F1
#
_cell.length_a   1.000
_cell.length_b   1.000
_cell.length_c   1.000
_cell.angle_alpha   90.00
_cell.angle_beta   90.00
_cell.angle_gamma   90.00
#
_symmetry.space_group_name_H-M   'P 1'
#
loop_
_entity.id
_entity.type
_entity.pdbx_description
1 polymer ?
#
loop_
_entity_poly.entity_id
_entity_poly.type
_entity_poly.pdbx_seq_one_letter_code
_entity_poly.pdbx_strand_id
1 'polypeptide(L)'
;MRAGALESRSVTSPDVDPGKVNWSIRLDGNEVGQWDELLYGLRRETGRRTLSKADVMRALVDLAADENAPVRSVLIATLRQGNG
;
A
#
# COMPACT_ATOMS: atom_id res chain seq x y z
N MET A 1 30.97 -9.49 43.98
CA MET A 1 31.10 -9.22 42.53
C MET A 1 29.92 -9.84 41.82
N ARG A 2 29.27 -9.07 40.94
CA ARG A 2 28.07 -9.42 40.16
C ARG A 2 28.38 -10.42 39.05
N ALA A 3 27.41 -11.24 38.70
CA ALA A 3 27.02 -11.42 37.30
C ALA A 3 25.56 -11.92 37.26
N GLY A 4 24.64 -11.00 36.95
CA GLY A 4 23.27 -11.35 36.62
C GLY A 4 23.23 -11.96 35.23
N ALA A 5 22.65 -13.15 35.12
CA ALA A 5 22.32 -13.76 33.84
C ALA A 5 21.16 -12.94 33.23
N LEU A 6 21.47 -12.18 32.19
CA LEU A 6 20.50 -11.50 31.36
C LEU A 6 19.69 -12.56 30.62
N GLU A 7 18.44 -12.78 31.06
CA GLU A 7 17.43 -13.47 30.28
C GLU A 7 17.30 -12.76 28.93
N SER A 8 17.76 -13.45 27.89
CA SER A 8 17.56 -13.01 26.52
C SER A 8 16.08 -13.14 26.20
N ARG A 9 15.33 -12.05 26.34
CA ARG A 9 14.01 -11.91 25.75
C ARG A 9 14.18 -12.00 24.23
N SER A 10 14.01 -13.20 23.69
CA SER A 10 13.70 -13.38 22.28
C SER A 10 12.41 -12.63 22.00
N VAL A 11 12.52 -11.47 21.35
CA VAL A 11 11.38 -10.79 20.75
C VAL A 11 10.90 -11.71 19.63
N THR A 12 9.87 -12.50 19.89
CA THR A 12 9.14 -13.23 18.87
C THR A 12 8.57 -12.17 17.94
N SER A 13 9.20 -11.97 16.78
CA SER A 13 8.61 -11.21 15.69
C SER A 13 7.20 -11.78 15.44
N PRO A 14 6.16 -10.93 15.36
CA PRO A 14 4.82 -11.42 15.14
C PRO A 14 4.80 -12.19 13.81
N ASP A 15 4.26 -13.40 13.90
CA ASP A 15 4.01 -14.36 12.83
C ASP A 15 3.60 -13.64 11.53
N VAL A 16 4.59 -13.37 10.67
CA VAL A 16 4.33 -12.85 9.33
C VAL A 16 3.95 -14.07 8.52
N ASP A 17 2.65 -14.22 8.29
CA ASP A 17 2.08 -15.14 7.30
C ASP A 17 3.01 -15.17 6.07
N PRO A 18 3.66 -16.30 5.74
CA PRO A 18 4.73 -16.36 4.75
C PRO A 18 4.29 -15.99 3.33
N GLY A 19 2.97 -15.83 3.09
CA GLY A 19 2.42 -15.29 1.85
C GLY A 19 2.27 -13.76 1.81
N LYS A 20 2.47 -13.03 2.91
CA LYS A 20 2.27 -11.57 2.98
C LYS A 20 3.60 -10.83 2.92
N VAL A 21 3.83 -10.16 1.79
CA VAL A 21 4.98 -9.26 1.61
C VAL A 21 4.59 -7.85 2.03
N ASN A 22 5.35 -7.27 2.96
CA ASN A 22 5.28 -5.85 3.24
C ASN A 22 6.12 -5.08 2.21
N TRP A 23 5.51 -4.08 1.57
CA TRP A 23 6.19 -3.17 0.66
C TRP A 23 5.96 -1.73 1.09
N SER A 24 6.93 -0.87 0.78
CA SER A 24 6.88 0.56 1.10
C SER A 24 7.13 1.39 -0.15
N ILE A 25 6.26 2.36 -0.41
CA ILE A 25 6.50 3.40 -1.42
C ILE A 25 6.89 4.70 -0.69
N ARG A 26 7.85 5.43 -1.25
CA ARG A 26 8.18 6.80 -0.80
C ARG A 26 7.39 7.76 -1.66
N LEU A 27 6.69 8.67 -1.01
CA LEU A 27 5.91 9.73 -1.63
C LEU A 27 6.46 11.07 -1.14
N ASP A 28 6.45 12.09 -2.00
CA ASP A 28 6.66 13.47 -1.57
C ASP A 28 5.42 14.02 -0.83
N GLY A 29 5.57 15.19 -0.19
CA GLY A 29 4.50 15.77 0.61
C GLY A 29 3.23 16.12 -0.16
N ASN A 30 3.36 16.45 -1.45
CA ASN A 30 2.22 16.75 -2.31
C ASN A 30 1.49 15.46 -2.72
N GLU A 31 2.24 14.42 -3.08
CA GLU A 31 1.70 13.09 -3.39
C GLU A 31 0.92 12.49 -2.19
N VAL A 32 1.41 12.69 -0.96
CA VAL A 32 0.69 12.24 0.25
C VAL A 32 -0.70 12.87 0.35
N GLY A 33 -0.81 14.18 0.07
CA GLY A 33 -2.08 14.91 0.11
C GLY A 33 -3.07 14.39 -0.93
N GLN A 34 -2.62 14.17 -2.16
CA GLN A 34 -3.45 13.62 -3.25
C GLN A 34 -3.99 12.22 -2.91
N TRP A 35 -3.15 11.38 -2.28
CA TRP A 35 -3.56 10.06 -1.82
C TRP A 35 -4.62 10.10 -0.71
N ASP A 36 -4.49 11.04 0.23
CA ASP A 36 -5.48 11.21 1.28
C ASP A 36 -6.80 11.72 0.70
N GLU A 37 -6.77 12.71 -0.19
CA GLU A 37 -7.96 13.24 -0.86
C GLU A 37 -8.72 12.15 -1.64
N LEU A 38 -7.99 11.36 -2.44
CA LEU A 38 -8.57 10.21 -3.15
C LEU A 38 -9.23 9.24 -2.18
N LEU A 39 -8.54 8.88 -1.09
CA LEU A 39 -9.07 7.96 -0.08
C LEU A 39 -10.35 8.51 0.57
N TYR A 40 -10.38 9.80 0.92
CA TYR A 40 -11.57 10.43 1.50
C TYR A 40 -12.74 10.47 0.50
N GLY A 41 -12.47 10.79 -0.76
CA GLY A 41 -13.47 10.75 -1.84
C GLY A 41 -14.09 9.36 -1.97
N LEU A 42 -13.25 8.32 -2.11
CA LEU A 42 -13.71 6.93 -2.24
C LEU A 42 -14.50 6.46 -1.01
N ARG A 43 -14.09 6.83 0.21
CA ARG A 43 -14.85 6.50 1.43
C ARG A 43 -16.24 7.11 1.42
N ARG A 44 -16.37 8.34 0.92
CA ARG A 44 -17.66 9.05 0.81
C ARG A 44 -18.54 8.41 -0.26
N GLU A 45 -17.99 8.14 -1.44
CA GLU A 45 -18.73 7.59 -2.59
C GLU A 45 -19.18 6.15 -2.37
N THR A 46 -18.33 5.32 -1.76
CA THR A 46 -18.63 3.91 -1.49
C THR A 46 -19.34 3.68 -0.16
N GLY A 47 -19.38 4.68 0.72
CA GLY A 47 -19.85 4.55 2.11
C GLY A 47 -18.93 3.71 3.02
N ARG A 48 -17.78 3.22 2.51
CA ARG A 48 -16.89 2.31 3.25
C ARG A 48 -15.88 3.07 4.10
N ARG A 49 -16.24 3.40 5.34
CA ARG A 49 -15.35 4.14 6.28
C ARG A 49 -14.03 3.44 6.61
N THR A 50 -13.96 2.12 6.47
CA THR A 50 -12.78 1.30 6.78
C THR A 50 -11.81 1.16 5.61
N LEU A 51 -12.09 1.76 4.44
CA LEU A 51 -11.19 1.70 3.29
C LEU A 51 -9.81 2.23 3.68
N SER A 52 -8.75 1.53 3.31
CA SER A 52 -7.36 1.94 3.52
C SER A 52 -6.65 2.22 2.19
N LYS A 53 -5.52 2.93 2.24
CA LYS A 53 -4.63 3.12 1.07
C LYS A 53 -4.20 1.78 0.44
N ALA A 54 -3.99 0.75 1.27
CA ALA A 54 -3.66 -0.58 0.80
C ALA A 54 -4.82 -1.23 0.01
N ASP A 55 -6.07 -1.02 0.43
CA ASP A 55 -7.24 -1.54 -0.30
C ASP A 55 -7.42 -0.86 -1.65
N VAL A 56 -7.18 0.45 -1.71
CA VAL A 56 -7.18 1.21 -2.98
C VAL A 56 -6.11 0.67 -3.92
N MET A 57 -4.88 0.45 -3.42
CA MET A 57 -3.79 -0.10 -4.23
C MET A 57 -4.07 -1.51 -4.74
N ARG A 58 -4.61 -2.39 -3.91
CA ARG A 58 -5.01 -3.74 -4.35
C ARG A 58 -6.06 -3.65 -5.47
N ALA A 59 -7.09 -2.83 -5.29
CA ALA A 59 -8.13 -2.65 -6.30
C ALA A 59 -7.56 -2.10 -7.62
N LEU A 60 -6.63 -1.12 -7.57
CA LEU A 60 -5.98 -0.59 -8.76
C LEU A 60 -5.14 -1.65 -9.48
N VAL A 61 -4.38 -2.46 -8.73
CA VAL A 61 -3.59 -3.57 -9.31
C VAL A 61 -4.50 -4.61 -9.93
N ASP A 62 -5.58 -5.01 -9.25
CA ASP A 62 -6.54 -5.99 -9.76
C ASP A 62 -7.19 -5.50 -11.07
N LEU A 63 -7.60 -4.23 -11.13
CA LEU A 63 -8.17 -3.65 -12.34
C LEU A 63 -7.13 -3.52 -13.47
N ALA A 64 -5.88 -3.19 -13.15
CA ALA A 64 -4.82 -3.06 -14.15
C ALA A 64 -4.29 -4.42 -14.66
N ALA A 65 -4.49 -5.49 -13.89
CA ALA A 65 -4.13 -6.85 -14.28
C ALA A 65 -5.09 -7.42 -15.35
N ASP A 66 -6.34 -6.92 -15.41
CA ASP A 66 -7.26 -7.25 -16.50
C ASP A 66 -6.80 -6.57 -17.80
N GLU A 67 -6.46 -7.40 -18.79
CA GLU A 67 -5.94 -6.95 -20.07
C GLU A 67 -6.89 -6.09 -20.87
N ASN A 68 -8.20 -6.24 -20.64
CA ASN A 68 -9.26 -5.55 -21.35
C ASN A 68 -9.80 -4.34 -20.59
N ALA A 69 -9.38 -4.14 -19.34
CA ALA A 69 -9.85 -3.02 -18.54
C ALA A 69 -9.32 -1.69 -19.09
N PRO A 70 -10.16 -0.65 -19.25
CA PRO A 70 -9.72 0.66 -19.73
C PRO A 70 -8.60 1.27 -18.87
N VAL A 71 -8.57 0.98 -17.56
CA VAL A 71 -7.54 1.47 -16.65
C VAL A 71 -6.14 0.98 -17.03
N ARG A 72 -5.99 -0.23 -17.58
CA ARG A 72 -4.68 -0.77 -17.98
C ARG A 72 -4.10 0.04 -19.14
N SER A 73 -4.93 0.39 -20.11
CA SER A 73 -4.52 1.23 -21.24
C SER A 73 -4.10 2.63 -20.79
N VAL A 74 -4.88 3.24 -19.88
CA VAL A 74 -4.53 4.55 -19.29
C VAL A 74 -3.24 4.47 -18.49
N LEU A 75 -3.08 3.44 -17.65
CA LEU A 75 -1.87 3.21 -16.86
C LEU A 75 -0.63 3.09 -17.77
N ILE A 76 -0.70 2.28 -18.83
CA ILE A 76 0.40 2.14 -19.80
C ILE A 76 0.74 3.49 -20.44
N ALA A 77 -0.28 4.27 -20.82
CA ALA A 77 -0.06 5.60 -21.41
C ALA A 77 0.63 6.55 -20.41
N THR A 78 0.17 6.61 -19.17
CA THR A 78 0.75 7.45 -18.11
C THR A 78 2.20 7.05 -17.82
N LEU A 79 2.50 5.76 -17.69
CA LEU A 79 3.86 5.27 -17.43
C LEU A 79 4.81 5.56 -18.60
N ARG A 80 4.32 5.54 -19.85
CA ARG A 80 5.12 5.93 -21.03
C ARG A 80 5.45 7.42 -21.04
N GLN A 81 4.57 8.27 -20.51
CA GLN A 81 4.77 9.72 -20.43
C GLN A 81 5.63 10.12 -19.23
N GLY A 82 5.57 9.37 -18.13
CA GLY A 82 6.32 9.62 -16.90
C GLY A 82 7.77 9.11 -16.90
N ASN A 83 8.23 8.47 -17.97
CA ASN A 83 9.61 8.00 -18.15
C ASN A 83 10.53 9.05 -18.84
N GLY A 84 10.24 10.34 -18.65
CA GLY A 84 11.04 11.47 -19.13
C GLY A 84 12.06 11.95 -18.10
#